data_AF-A0A813MJQ4-F1
#
_entry.id   AF-A0A813MJQ4-F1
#
_cell.length_a   1.000
_cell.length_b   1.000
_cell.length_c   1.000
_cell.angle_alpha   90.00
_cell.angle_beta   90.00
_cell.angle_gamma   90.00
#
_symmetry.space_group_name_H-M   'P 1'
#
loop_
_entity.id
_entity.type
_entity.pdbx_description
1 polymer ?
#
loop_
_entity_poly.entity_id
_entity_poly.type
_entity_poly.pdbx_seq_one_letter_code
_entity_poly.pdbx_strand_id
1 'polypeptide(L)'
;MDSTLSPTTTPETDSAEALLDFIDSHPTNPENRIDFSAIDIEELLFDPTEWLVHTDPNEKMRAPKLYEFLVLLLNNQSYSAYASWVDKEEGIFEIHNPTQVVKLWEKVKSRKTKQKMNFDTFSRGIRMYYARGDMIPTYTRYTYRFASMK
;
A
#
# COMPACT_ATOMS: atom_id res chain seq x y z
N MET A 1 35.92 -28.66 61.20
CA MET A 1 37.31 -28.74 60.71
C MET A 1 37.36 -29.93 59.75
N ASP A 2 37.66 -29.76 58.47
CA ASP A 2 37.65 -28.53 57.67
C ASP A 2 37.29 -28.86 56.20
N SER A 3 37.15 -27.81 55.39
CA SER A 3 36.73 -27.73 53.99
C SER A 3 37.46 -28.70 53.04
N THR A 4 36.87 -29.09 51.91
CA THR A 4 36.97 -28.37 50.62
C THR A 4 35.80 -28.83 49.72
N LEU A 5 34.77 -28.01 49.47
CA LEU A 5 34.61 -27.06 48.35
C LEU A 5 34.52 -27.71 46.94
N SER A 6 33.34 -27.50 46.31
CA SER A 6 32.90 -27.88 44.95
C SER A 6 33.50 -26.91 43.87
N PRO A 7 33.03 -26.79 42.60
CA PRO A 7 31.85 -27.33 41.89
C PRO A 7 32.27 -28.23 40.68
N THR A 8 31.57 -28.48 39.56
CA THR A 8 30.31 -27.98 38.94
C THR A 8 29.63 -29.12 38.14
N THR A 9 28.34 -28.97 37.80
CA THR A 9 27.71 -29.64 36.65
C THR A 9 27.01 -28.58 35.80
N THR A 10 27.54 -28.30 34.60
CA THR A 10 26.78 -27.73 33.48
C THR A 10 27.60 -27.83 32.19
N PRO A 11 27.15 -28.60 31.18
CA PRO A 11 27.36 -28.25 29.79
C PRO A 11 26.24 -27.29 29.39
N GLU A 12 26.31 -26.04 29.85
CA GLU A 12 25.55 -24.96 29.21
C GLU A 12 26.25 -24.64 27.90
N THR A 13 25.97 -25.46 26.88
CA THR A 13 26.20 -25.09 25.50
C THR A 13 25.29 -23.89 25.23
N ASP A 14 25.88 -22.71 25.20
CA ASP A 14 25.14 -21.47 24.92
C ASP A 14 24.41 -21.66 23.59
N SER A 15 23.09 -21.49 23.63
CA SER A 15 22.23 -21.70 22.47
C SER A 15 22.58 -20.74 21.33
N ALA A 16 23.23 -19.61 21.65
CA ALA A 16 23.78 -18.69 20.67
C ALA A 16 24.98 -19.28 19.89
N GLU A 17 25.93 -19.96 20.57
CA GLU A 17 27.07 -20.59 19.88
C GLU A 17 26.61 -21.78 19.03
N ALA A 18 25.69 -22.61 19.54
CA ALA A 18 25.12 -23.71 18.75
C ALA A 18 24.35 -23.23 17.50
N LEU A 19 23.72 -22.06 17.56
CA LEU A 19 23.08 -21.43 16.39
C LEU A 19 24.09 -20.85 15.41
N LEU A 20 25.18 -20.25 15.89
CA LEU A 20 26.27 -19.75 15.04
C LEU A 20 26.98 -20.89 14.31
N ASP A 21 27.31 -21.97 15.00
CA ASP A 21 27.97 -23.16 14.45
C ASP A 21 27.09 -23.88 13.41
N PHE A 22 25.76 -23.87 13.61
CA PHE A 22 24.79 -24.36 12.64
C PHE A 22 24.72 -23.50 11.36
N ILE A 23 24.77 -22.16 11.51
CA ILE A 23 24.78 -21.21 10.39
C ILE A 23 26.08 -21.30 9.58
N ASP A 24 27.23 -21.45 10.25
CA ASP A 24 28.54 -21.53 9.59
C ASP A 24 28.74 -22.90 8.90
N SER A 25 28.22 -23.98 9.49
CA SER A 25 28.21 -25.32 8.88
C SER A 25 27.25 -25.45 7.69
N HIS A 26 26.24 -24.59 7.58
CA HIS A 26 25.31 -24.53 6.45
C HIS A 26 25.33 -23.13 5.83
N PRO A 27 26.37 -22.78 5.04
CA PRO A 27 26.41 -21.51 4.35
C PRO A 27 25.16 -21.38 3.48
N THR A 28 24.24 -20.50 3.88
CA THR A 28 23.02 -20.26 3.13
C THR A 28 23.42 -19.82 1.73
N ASN A 29 23.05 -20.60 0.70
CA ASN A 29 23.40 -20.30 -0.69
C ASN A 29 23.20 -18.79 -0.94
N PRO A 30 24.22 -18.02 -1.37
CA PRO A 30 24.07 -16.58 -1.58
C PRO A 30 22.97 -16.23 -2.60
N GLU A 31 22.62 -17.15 -3.51
CA GLU A 31 21.48 -17.00 -4.43
C GLU A 31 20.10 -17.14 -3.76
N ASN A 32 20.05 -17.72 -2.56
CA ASN A 32 18.84 -17.94 -1.77
C ASN A 32 18.73 -16.98 -0.57
N ARG A 33 19.64 -15.99 -0.51
CA ARG A 33 19.55 -14.89 0.45
C ARG A 33 18.38 -14.00 0.04
N ILE A 34 17.32 -13.98 0.86
CA ILE A 34 16.21 -13.04 0.67
C ILE A 34 16.79 -11.62 0.73
N ASP A 35 16.75 -10.91 -0.40
CA ASP A 35 17.17 -9.52 -0.46
C ASP A 35 16.06 -8.63 0.11
N PHE A 36 16.14 -8.40 1.42
CA PHE A 36 15.24 -7.50 2.14
C PHE A 36 15.30 -6.05 1.64
N SER A 37 16.28 -5.66 0.83
CA SER A 37 16.33 -4.34 0.17
C SER A 37 15.59 -4.28 -1.16
N ALA A 38 15.33 -5.44 -1.78
CA ALA A 38 14.49 -5.57 -2.98
C ALA A 38 13.00 -5.77 -2.66
N ILE A 39 12.66 -5.98 -1.38
CA ILE A 39 11.27 -6.02 -0.91
C ILE A 39 10.74 -4.59 -0.80
N ASP A 40 9.79 -4.24 -1.68
CA ASP A 40 9.05 -2.98 -1.56
C ASP A 40 8.22 -2.99 -0.26
N ILE A 41 8.61 -2.18 0.71
CA ILE A 41 7.93 -2.09 2.01
C ILE A 41 6.48 -1.60 1.83
N GLU A 42 6.20 -0.77 0.80
CA GLU A 42 4.83 -0.37 0.44
C GLU A 42 4.00 -1.54 -0.12
N GLU A 43 4.64 -2.63 -0.58
CA GLU A 43 3.95 -3.84 -1.03
C GLU A 43 3.60 -4.78 0.11
N LEU A 44 4.47 -4.94 1.11
CA LEU A 44 4.16 -5.73 2.32
C LEU A 44 3.14 -5.06 3.24
N LEU A 45 3.08 -3.72 3.26
CA LEU A 45 2.14 -2.95 4.08
C LEU A 45 0.80 -2.64 3.39
N PHE A 46 0.64 -3.01 2.10
CA PHE A 46 -0.61 -2.75 1.39
C PHE A 46 -1.71 -3.73 1.80
N ASP A 47 -2.59 -3.31 2.72
CA ASP A 47 -3.83 -4.04 3.01
C ASP A 47 -4.93 -3.69 1.98
N PRO A 48 -5.36 -4.63 1.12
CA PRO A 48 -6.41 -4.36 0.14
C PRO A 48 -7.81 -4.22 0.75
N THR A 49 -7.99 -4.46 2.05
CA THR A 49 -9.28 -4.39 2.77
C THR A 49 -9.62 -2.98 3.24
N GLU A 50 -8.63 -2.14 3.57
CA GLU A 50 -8.80 -0.72 3.92
C GLU A 50 -9.52 0.08 2.81
N TRP A 51 -9.38 -0.37 1.56
CA TRP A 51 -9.96 0.27 0.39
C TRP A 51 -11.37 -0.21 0.04
N LEU A 52 -11.92 -1.18 0.77
CA LEU A 52 -13.23 -1.76 0.47
C LEU A 52 -14.37 -0.83 0.90
N VAL A 53 -15.43 -0.81 0.09
CA VAL A 53 -16.65 -0.04 0.34
C VAL A 53 -17.80 -1.00 0.65
N HIS A 54 -18.52 -0.75 1.74
CA HIS A 54 -19.74 -1.47 2.09
C HIS A 54 -20.90 -1.04 1.18
N THR A 55 -21.73 -1.98 0.70
CA THR A 55 -22.92 -1.65 -0.11
C THR A 55 -24.24 -1.72 0.62
N ASP A 56 -24.30 -2.54 1.67
CA ASP A 56 -25.55 -2.94 2.32
C ASP A 56 -25.31 -3.10 3.83
N PRO A 57 -26.35 -2.95 4.68
CA PRO A 57 -26.22 -3.18 6.12
C PRO A 57 -25.86 -4.62 6.50
N ASN A 58 -26.01 -5.59 5.58
CA ASN A 58 -25.50 -6.97 5.70
C ASN A 58 -24.04 -7.11 5.23
N GLU A 59 -23.21 -6.11 5.53
CA GLU A 59 -21.74 -6.18 5.59
C GLU A 59 -20.98 -6.54 4.29
N LYS A 60 -21.67 -6.71 3.15
CA LYS A 60 -21.01 -7.10 1.89
C LYS A 60 -20.11 -5.99 1.36
N MET A 61 -18.81 -6.24 1.45
CA MET A 61 -17.75 -5.36 0.93
C MET A 61 -17.51 -5.57 -0.57
N ARG A 62 -17.17 -4.49 -1.27
CA ARG A 62 -16.71 -4.50 -2.67
C ARG A 62 -15.51 -3.56 -2.89
N ALA A 63 -14.83 -3.75 -4.02
CA ALA A 63 -13.88 -2.75 -4.51
C ALA A 63 -14.59 -1.39 -4.77
N PRO A 64 -13.90 -0.26 -4.56
CA PRO A 64 -14.43 1.06 -4.80
C PRO A 64 -14.58 1.31 -6.31
N LYS A 65 -15.51 2.19 -6.67
CA LYS A 65 -15.57 2.82 -7.99
C LYS A 65 -14.45 3.88 -8.06
N LEU A 66 -14.08 4.31 -9.27
CA LEU A 66 -13.00 5.28 -9.46
C LEU A 66 -13.21 6.59 -8.67
N TYR A 67 -14.44 7.13 -8.65
CA TYR A 67 -14.80 8.28 -7.81
C TYR A 67 -14.54 8.02 -6.31
N GLU A 68 -15.03 6.89 -5.80
CA GLU A 68 -14.89 6.51 -4.38
C GLU A 68 -13.42 6.31 -4.01
N PHE A 69 -12.63 5.70 -4.90
CA PHE A 69 -11.18 5.56 -4.76
C PHE A 69 -10.46 6.92 -4.68
N LEU A 70 -10.81 7.88 -5.54
CA LEU A 70 -10.22 9.22 -5.49
C LEU A 70 -10.52 9.92 -4.17
N VAL A 71 -11.75 9.80 -3.64
CA VAL A 71 -12.12 10.36 -2.34
C VAL A 71 -11.37 9.68 -1.18
N LEU A 72 -11.23 8.34 -1.20
CA LEU A 72 -10.44 7.61 -0.21
C LEU A 72 -8.95 8.01 -0.25
N LEU A 73 -8.39 8.09 -1.46
CA LEU A 73 -7.00 8.51 -1.70
C LEU A 73 -6.72 9.91 -1.12
N LEU A 74 -7.58 10.88 -1.42
CA LEU A 74 -7.43 12.28 -1.00
C LEU A 74 -7.73 12.52 0.49
N ASN A 75 -8.35 11.55 1.18
CA ASN A 75 -8.59 11.63 2.62
C ASN A 75 -7.54 10.85 3.44
N ASN A 76 -6.62 10.11 2.81
CA ASN A 76 -5.57 9.37 3.50
C ASN A 76 -4.22 10.10 3.39
N GLN A 77 -3.75 10.64 4.52
CA GLN A 77 -2.53 11.44 4.59
C GLN A 77 -1.27 10.70 4.11
N SER A 78 -1.21 9.37 4.27
CA SER A 78 -0.09 8.54 3.82
C SER A 78 0.12 8.58 2.30
N TYR A 79 -0.93 8.90 1.54
CA TYR A 79 -0.88 9.03 0.07
C TYR A 79 -0.89 10.48 -0.42
N SER A 80 -0.65 11.46 0.47
CA SER A 80 -0.59 12.89 0.10
C SER A 80 0.46 13.22 -0.97
N ALA A 81 1.57 12.47 -1.03
CA ALA A 81 2.59 12.57 -2.07
C ALA A 81 2.14 12.00 -3.44
N TYR A 82 1.04 11.25 -3.49
CA TYR A 82 0.48 10.69 -4.72
C TYR A 82 -0.58 11.65 -5.31
N ALA A 83 -1.47 12.16 -4.47
CA ALA A 83 -2.46 13.18 -4.80
C ALA A 83 -2.89 13.93 -3.52
N SER A 84 -3.22 15.21 -3.64
CA SER A 84 -3.73 16.01 -2.52
C SER A 84 -4.80 17.00 -2.94
N TRP A 85 -5.59 17.48 -1.97
CA TRP A 85 -6.40 18.68 -2.15
C TRP A 85 -5.50 19.88 -2.48
N VAL A 86 -5.93 20.68 -3.43
CA VAL A 86 -5.43 22.04 -3.68
C VAL A 86 -6.38 23.03 -2.99
N ASP A 87 -7.68 22.79 -3.12
CA ASP A 87 -8.75 23.46 -2.39
C ASP A 87 -9.83 22.42 -2.06
N LYS A 88 -9.99 22.10 -0.77
CA LYS A 88 -10.96 21.08 -0.33
C LYS A 88 -12.40 21.60 -0.35
N GLU A 89 -12.61 22.90 -0.20
CA GLU A 89 -13.95 23.51 -0.17
C GLU A 89 -14.52 23.60 -1.60
N GLU A 90 -13.72 24.05 -2.55
CA GLU A 90 -14.06 24.06 -3.98
C GLU A 90 -14.00 22.66 -4.64
N GLY A 91 -13.50 21.65 -3.92
CA GLY A 91 -13.38 20.27 -4.39
C GLY A 91 -12.26 20.04 -5.41
N ILE A 92 -11.24 20.90 -5.43
CA ILE A 92 -10.10 20.89 -6.35
C ILE A 92 -8.95 20.07 -5.77
N PHE A 93 -8.44 19.12 -6.54
CA PHE A 93 -7.30 18.29 -6.16
C PHE A 93 -6.31 18.13 -7.31
N GLU A 94 -5.09 17.72 -7.00
CA GLU A 94 -4.03 17.46 -7.98
C GLU A 94 -3.43 16.07 -7.78
N ILE A 95 -3.08 15.40 -8.89
CA ILE A 95 -2.35 14.14 -8.90
C ILE A 95 -0.85 14.40 -9.14
N HIS A 96 -0.08 14.37 -8.06
CA HIS A 96 1.36 14.61 -8.04
C HIS A 96 2.16 13.46 -8.64
N ASN A 97 1.74 12.21 -8.39
CA ASN A 97 2.40 11.02 -8.91
C ASN A 97 1.43 10.13 -9.72
N PRO A 98 1.20 10.46 -11.02
CA PRO A 98 0.34 9.70 -11.92
C PRO A 98 0.61 8.20 -11.96
N THR A 99 1.88 7.80 -11.88
CA THR A 99 2.29 6.39 -11.96
C THR A 99 1.91 5.62 -10.70
N GLN A 100 2.19 6.19 -9.51
CA GLN A 100 1.85 5.53 -8.25
C GLN A 100 0.34 5.50 -8.01
N VAL A 101 -0.42 6.55 -8.37
CA VAL A 101 -1.89 6.53 -8.32
C VAL A 101 -2.48 5.43 -9.21
N VAL A 102 -1.94 5.23 -10.42
CA VAL A 102 -2.40 4.15 -11.31
C VAL A 102 -2.09 2.77 -10.72
N LYS A 103 -0.86 2.53 -10.24
CA LYS A 103 -0.51 1.26 -9.58
C LYS A 103 -1.39 0.97 -8.36
N LEU A 104 -1.66 1.99 -7.53
CA LEU A 104 -2.50 1.85 -6.36
C LEU A 104 -3.95 1.52 -6.74
N TRP A 105 -4.50 2.21 -7.75
CA TRP A 105 -5.81 1.87 -8.32
C TRP A 105 -5.85 0.46 -8.92
N GLU A 106 -4.78 0.02 -9.59
CA GLU A 106 -4.63 -1.36 -10.05
C GLU A 106 -4.68 -2.32 -8.88
N LYS A 107 -3.86 -2.15 -7.83
CA LYS A 107 -3.86 -3.00 -6.63
C LYS A 107 -5.25 -3.10 -5.99
N VAL A 108 -5.92 -1.96 -5.80
CA VAL A 108 -7.28 -1.86 -5.23
C VAL A 108 -8.34 -2.56 -6.09
N LYS A 109 -8.26 -2.45 -7.43
CA LYS A 109 -9.24 -3.03 -8.37
C LYS A 109 -8.94 -4.49 -8.74
N SER A 110 -7.70 -4.96 -8.61
CA SER A 110 -7.17 -6.18 -9.25
C SER A 110 -7.74 -7.52 -8.76
N ARG A 111 -8.69 -7.53 -7.82
CA ARG A 111 -9.37 -8.77 -7.41
C ARG A 111 -10.09 -9.51 -8.56
N LYS A 112 -10.30 -8.89 -9.74
CA LYS A 112 -11.05 -9.51 -10.88
C LYS A 112 -10.57 -9.25 -12.32
N THR A 113 -9.61 -8.37 -12.61
CA THR A 113 -9.25 -8.03 -14.02
C THR A 113 -7.74 -7.84 -14.26
N LYS A 114 -7.13 -8.67 -15.11
CA LYS A 114 -5.70 -8.61 -15.50
C LYS A 114 -5.33 -7.47 -16.48
N GLN A 115 -6.17 -6.45 -16.64
CA GLN A 115 -5.93 -5.40 -17.64
C GLN A 115 -5.01 -4.32 -17.06
N LYS A 116 -3.75 -4.32 -17.50
CA LYS A 116 -2.76 -3.29 -17.17
C LYS A 116 -3.28 -1.91 -17.53
N MET A 117 -3.30 -1.01 -16.55
CA MET A 117 -3.77 0.37 -16.64
C MET A 117 -2.59 1.31 -16.90
N ASN A 118 -2.86 2.43 -17.55
CA ASN A 118 -1.95 3.58 -17.64
C ASN A 118 -2.70 4.86 -17.26
N PHE A 119 -1.98 5.97 -17.08
CA PHE A 119 -2.62 7.22 -16.67
C PHE A 119 -3.61 7.77 -17.72
N ASP A 120 -3.38 7.53 -19.00
CA ASP A 120 -4.32 7.95 -20.05
C ASP A 120 -5.68 7.24 -19.91
N THR A 121 -5.68 5.94 -19.64
CA THR A 121 -6.90 5.15 -19.43
C THR A 121 -7.56 5.48 -18.09
N PHE A 122 -6.77 5.70 -17.04
CA PHE A 122 -7.25 6.14 -15.72
C PHE A 122 -7.93 7.52 -15.80
N SER A 123 -7.24 8.52 -16.37
CA SER A 123 -7.77 9.87 -16.57
C SER A 123 -8.94 9.90 -17.57
N ARG A 124 -8.97 9.00 -18.56
CA ARG A 124 -10.15 8.79 -19.42
C ARG A 124 -11.37 8.34 -18.62
N GLY A 125 -11.16 7.54 -17.57
CA GLY A 125 -12.18 7.18 -16.58
C GLY A 125 -12.67 8.39 -15.78
N ILE A 126 -11.75 9.23 -15.27
CA ILE A 126 -12.10 10.48 -14.57
C ILE A 126 -12.96 11.38 -15.45
N ARG A 127 -12.56 11.59 -16.71
CA ARG A 127 -13.28 12.42 -17.70
C ARG A 127 -14.70 11.91 -18.02
N MET A 128 -15.07 10.68 -17.69
CA MET A 128 -16.46 10.21 -17.84
C MET A 128 -17.41 10.77 -16.77
N TYR A 129 -16.88 11.27 -15.67
CA TYR A 129 -17.68 11.96 -14.65
C TYR A 129 -18.11 13.37 -15.10
N TYR A 130 -17.46 13.97 -16.11
CA TYR A 130 -17.85 15.29 -16.64
C TYR A 130 -19.23 15.25 -17.30
N ALA A 131 -19.47 14.26 -18.17
CA ALA A 131 -20.77 14.10 -18.84
C ALA A 131 -21.91 13.71 -17.87
N ARG A 132 -21.57 13.20 -16.68
CA ARG A 132 -22.51 12.88 -15.60
C ARG A 132 -22.75 14.03 -14.62
N GLY A 133 -21.94 15.09 -14.69
CA GLY A 133 -21.97 16.20 -13.72
C GLY A 133 -21.39 15.88 -12.35
N ASP A 134 -20.73 14.73 -12.14
CA ASP A 134 -20.08 14.40 -10.86
C ASP A 134 -18.73 15.15 -10.70
N MET A 135 -18.12 15.60 -11.80
CA MET A 135 -16.84 16.31 -11.82
C MET A 135 -16.83 17.44 -12.87
N ILE A 136 -16.03 18.48 -12.64
CA ILE A 136 -15.90 19.67 -13.49
C ILE A 136 -14.56 19.62 -14.23
N PRO A 137 -14.52 19.95 -15.55
CA PRO A 137 -13.28 20.02 -16.29
C PRO A 137 -12.37 21.16 -15.82
N THR A 138 -11.07 20.88 -15.79
CA THR A 138 -9.97 21.77 -15.41
C THR A 138 -9.05 22.02 -16.61
N TYR A 139 -8.36 23.17 -16.61
CA TYR A 139 -7.38 23.51 -17.66
C TYR A 139 -5.95 23.09 -17.30
N THR A 140 -5.65 22.94 -16.01
CA THR A 140 -4.33 22.55 -15.50
C THR A 140 -4.14 21.04 -15.60
N ARG A 141 -2.95 20.60 -16.01
CA ARG A 141 -2.59 19.18 -16.11
C ARG A 141 -2.64 18.53 -14.72
N TYR A 142 -3.22 17.34 -14.62
CA TYR A 142 -3.35 16.53 -13.39
C TYR A 142 -4.17 17.14 -12.25
N THR A 143 -4.55 18.41 -12.32
CA THR A 143 -5.60 19.01 -11.49
C THR A 143 -6.97 18.53 -11.95
N TYR A 144 -7.88 18.27 -11.02
CA TYR A 144 -9.28 17.90 -11.27
C TYR A 144 -10.18 18.56 -10.23
N ARG A 145 -11.49 18.64 -10.50
CA ARG A 145 -12.46 19.22 -9.58
C ARG A 145 -13.70 18.33 -9.44
N PHE A 146 -14.12 18.04 -8.21
CA PHE A 146 -15.43 17.46 -7.92
C PHE A 146 -16.52 18.53 -8.07
N ALA A 147 -17.68 18.18 -8.63
CA ALA A 147 -18.75 19.15 -8.85
C ALA A 147 -19.44 19.60 -7.54
N SER A 148 -19.45 18.72 -6.54
CA SER A 148 -19.91 18.99 -5.18
C SER A 148 -19.23 17.99 -4.25
N MET A 149 -18.66 18.50 -3.16
CA MET A 149 -18.26 17.68 -2.02
C MET A 149 -19.53 17.24 -1.28
N LYS A 150 -19.65 15.94 -1.01
CA LYS A 150 -20.77 15.31 -0.30
C LYS A 150 -20.34 14.91 1.11
#